data_AF-A0A4Y9ZXS0-F1
#
_entry.id   AF-A0A4Y9ZXS0-F1
#
_cell.length_a   1.000
_cell.length_b   1.000
_cell.length_c   1.000
_cell.angle_alpha   90.00
_cell.angle_beta   90.00
_cell.angle_gamma   90.00
#
_symmetry.space_group_name_H-M   'P 1'
#
loop_
_entity.id
_entity.type
_entity.pdbx_description
1 polymer ?
#
loop_
_entity_poly.entity_id
_entity_poly.type
_entity_poly.pdbx_seq_one_letter_code
_entity_poly.pdbx_strand_id
1 'polypeptide(L)'
;MQQNALVERALERLLEEPFGPYLDKDILSARCKSTKTSILQLQQVMFEREGQAVGVNENDDIRFRGILALSSFNHLSPAGVEYITSEIRHRFTEMQNAGTPLRHLRDSTSVADVFRELDNWRKRREVSNKKQDQDVPTVNVWVQGEKEMAVGYLTSEFIHPLCPIDLKMKCN
;
A
#
# COMPACT_ATOMS: atom_id res chain seq x y z
N MET A 1 24.50 17.61 -3.92
CA MET A 1 24.39 16.30 -3.22
C MET A 1 23.54 16.38 -1.95
N GLN A 2 23.73 17.36 -1.05
CA GLN A 2 22.99 17.44 0.23
C GLN A 2 21.46 17.60 0.10
N GLN A 3 20.97 18.30 -0.93
CA GLN A 3 19.52 18.56 -1.11
C GLN A 3 18.73 17.29 -1.47
N ASN A 4 19.31 16.36 -2.23
CA ASN A 4 18.65 15.11 -2.62
C ASN A 4 18.46 14.19 -1.40
N ALA A 5 19.45 14.11 -0.51
CA ALA A 5 19.37 13.30 0.70
C ALA A 5 18.26 13.76 1.67
N LEU A 6 17.98 15.08 1.71
CA LEU A 6 16.89 15.62 2.53
C LEU A 6 15.51 15.27 1.96
N VAL A 7 15.35 15.32 0.63
CA VAL A 7 14.11 14.91 -0.05
C VAL A 7 13.86 13.42 0.15
N GLU A 8 14.90 12.60 0.07
CA GLU A 8 14.78 11.15 0.28
C GLU A 8 14.33 10.82 1.70
N ARG A 9 14.95 11.41 2.73
CA ARG A 9 14.50 11.23 4.12
C ARG A 9 13.09 11.72 4.37
N ALA A 10 12.67 12.77 3.67
CA ALA A 10 11.31 13.28 3.77
C ALA A 10 10.29 12.30 3.18
N LEU A 11 10.61 11.72 2.03
CA LEU A 11 9.79 10.69 1.38
C LEU A 11 9.74 9.41 2.22
N GLU A 12 10.88 8.97 2.76
CA GLU A 12 10.94 7.82 3.67
C GLU A 12 10.00 8.04 4.87
N ARG A 13 10.10 9.20 5.52
CA ARG A 13 9.23 9.53 6.66
C ARG A 13 7.76 9.69 6.28
N LEU A 14 7.46 10.18 5.08
CA LEU A 14 6.08 10.29 4.58
C LEU A 14 5.44 8.90 4.39
N LEU A 15 6.25 7.93 3.96
CA LEU A 15 5.84 6.57 3.59
C LEU A 15 6.03 5.54 4.73
N GLU A 16 6.66 5.94 5.83
CA GLU A 16 6.95 5.10 6.99
C GLU A 16 5.66 4.52 7.60
N GLU A 17 4.65 5.36 7.80
CA GLU A 17 3.34 4.93 8.27
C GLU A 17 2.42 4.57 7.10
N PRO A 18 1.63 3.49 7.18
CA PRO A 18 0.65 3.18 6.16
C PRO A 18 -0.45 4.26 6.09
N PHE A 19 -0.98 4.55 4.90
CA PHE A 19 -2.11 5.45 4.69
C PHE A 19 -3.44 4.77 5.07
N GLY A 20 -4.39 5.50 5.65
CA GLY A 20 -5.71 4.96 6.02
C GLY A 20 -5.99 4.98 7.52
N PRO A 21 -6.99 4.22 7.99
CA PRO A 21 -7.63 3.05 7.39
C PRO A 21 -8.65 3.33 6.27
N TYR A 22 -8.68 2.50 5.21
CA TYR A 22 -9.64 2.63 4.09
C TYR A 22 -10.40 1.33 3.77
N LEU A 23 -11.63 1.45 3.29
CA LEU A 23 -12.35 0.31 2.70
C LEU A 23 -11.75 -0.03 1.33
N ASP A 24 -11.48 -1.31 1.09
CA ASP A 24 -10.87 -1.80 -0.15
C ASP A 24 -11.66 -1.38 -1.39
N LYS A 25 -13.00 -1.46 -1.34
CA LYS A 25 -13.91 -1.02 -2.41
C LYS A 25 -13.80 0.46 -2.77
N ASP A 26 -13.40 1.29 -1.81
CA ASP A 26 -13.34 2.74 -2.00
C ASP A 26 -11.99 3.15 -2.58
N ILE A 27 -10.91 2.46 -2.21
CA ILE A 27 -9.54 2.84 -2.56
C ILE A 27 -8.96 2.07 -3.75
N LEU A 28 -9.37 0.82 -3.98
CA LEU A 28 -8.80 -0.03 -5.02
C LEU A 28 -9.62 0.04 -6.31
N SER A 29 -8.93 0.09 -7.44
CA SER A 29 -9.58 -0.01 -8.74
C SER A 29 -9.95 -1.46 -9.07
N ALA A 30 -10.91 -1.65 -9.98
CA ALA A 30 -11.27 -2.99 -10.46
C ALA A 30 -10.09 -3.73 -11.11
N ARG A 31 -9.05 -3.02 -11.57
CA ARG A 31 -7.83 -3.64 -12.13
C ARG A 31 -7.08 -4.46 -11.11
N CYS A 32 -7.12 -4.08 -9.83
CA CYS A 32 -6.50 -4.85 -8.76
C CYS A 32 -7.04 -6.28 -8.72
N LYS A 33 -8.33 -6.48 -9.01
CA LYS A 33 -8.97 -7.81 -9.03
C LYS A 33 -8.49 -8.71 -10.19
N SER A 34 -7.90 -8.13 -11.25
CA SER A 34 -7.40 -8.86 -12.42
C SER A 34 -5.87 -8.86 -12.55
N THR A 35 -5.16 -8.10 -11.73
CA THR A 35 -3.70 -8.10 -11.67
C THR A 35 -3.20 -9.43 -11.11
N LYS A 36 -2.13 -10.00 -11.69
CA LYS A 36 -1.48 -11.21 -11.18
C LYS A 36 -1.09 -11.02 -9.71
N THR A 37 -1.38 -12.03 -8.90
CA THR A 37 -1.17 -12.08 -7.44
C THR A 37 0.24 -11.66 -7.01
N SER A 38 1.28 -11.95 -7.81
CA SER A 38 2.67 -11.60 -7.50
C SER A 38 2.97 -10.10 -7.38
N ILE A 39 2.03 -9.22 -7.76
CA ILE A 39 2.23 -7.75 -7.81
C ILE A 39 1.58 -7.06 -6.59
N LEU A 40 0.59 -7.69 -5.95
CA LEU A 40 -0.16 -7.12 -4.84
C LEU A 40 -0.02 -8.03 -3.63
N GLN A 41 0.70 -7.55 -2.63
CA GLN A 41 0.94 -8.29 -1.39
C GLN A 41 0.21 -7.61 -0.24
N LEU A 42 -0.70 -8.36 0.39
CA LEU A 42 -1.30 -7.97 1.65
C LEU A 42 -0.42 -8.49 2.81
N GLN A 43 0.09 -7.58 3.62
CA GLN A 43 0.94 -7.82 4.77
C GLN A 43 0.16 -7.57 6.07
N GLN A 44 0.65 -8.14 7.19
CA GLN A 44 0.07 -7.93 8.52
C GLN A 44 -1.45 -8.17 8.56
N VAL A 45 -1.89 -9.27 7.95
CA VAL A 45 -3.32 -9.59 7.82
C VAL A 45 -3.89 -10.02 9.15
N MET A 46 -5.01 -9.42 9.52
CA MET A 46 -5.86 -9.83 10.62
C MET A 46 -7.27 -10.06 10.10
N PHE A 47 -7.85 -11.21 10.44
CA PHE A 47 -9.28 -11.45 10.27
C PHE A 47 -9.99 -11.09 11.56
N GLU A 48 -11.09 -10.36 11.47
CA GLU A 48 -11.87 -9.95 12.63
C GLU A 48 -13.37 -10.21 12.46
N ARG A 49 -14.03 -10.48 13.58
CA ARG A 49 -15.49 -10.46 13.74
C ARG A 49 -15.82 -9.66 14.99
N GLU A 50 -16.69 -8.67 14.87
CA GLU A 50 -17.10 -7.80 15.98
C GLU A 50 -15.91 -7.20 16.78
N GLY A 51 -14.81 -6.88 16.07
CA GLY A 51 -13.59 -6.33 16.67
C GLY A 51 -12.68 -7.36 17.36
N GLN A 52 -13.02 -8.65 17.32
CA GLN A 52 -12.18 -9.73 17.84
C GLN A 52 -11.44 -10.44 16.70
N ALA A 53 -10.17 -10.78 16.92
CA ALA A 53 -9.38 -11.56 15.97
C ALA A 53 -9.92 -13.00 15.86
N VAL A 54 -10.15 -13.47 14.64
CA VAL A 54 -10.70 -14.80 14.36
C VAL A 54 -9.86 -15.58 13.34
N GLY A 55 -10.02 -16.90 13.31
CA GLY A 55 -9.41 -17.75 12.29
C GLY A 55 -10.17 -17.71 10.96
N VAL A 56 -9.50 -18.13 9.87
CA VAL A 56 -10.08 -18.16 8.50
C VAL A 56 -11.28 -19.12 8.37
N ASN A 57 -11.34 -20.13 9.24
CA ASN A 57 -12.30 -21.25 9.19
C ASN A 57 -13.67 -20.93 9.79
N GLU A 58 -13.90 -19.70 10.25
CA GLU A 58 -15.19 -19.32 10.82
C GLU A 58 -16.15 -18.82 9.72
N ASN A 59 -17.46 -19.01 9.97
CA ASN A 59 -18.60 -18.73 9.07
C ASN A 59 -18.65 -17.30 8.51
N ASP A 60 -19.58 -17.11 7.58
CA ASP A 60 -19.94 -15.85 6.90
C ASP A 60 -20.02 -14.65 7.87
N ASP A 61 -19.58 -13.48 7.40
CA ASP A 61 -19.33 -12.23 8.13
C ASP A 61 -18.00 -12.16 8.90
N ILE A 62 -16.90 -12.21 8.15
CA ILE A 62 -15.55 -11.90 8.62
C ILE A 62 -15.01 -10.73 7.80
N ARG A 63 -14.44 -9.75 8.50
CA ARG A 63 -13.68 -8.67 7.88
C ARG A 63 -12.20 -9.00 7.89
N PHE A 64 -11.48 -8.58 6.86
CA PHE A 64 -10.03 -8.56 6.88
C PHE A 64 -9.55 -7.14 7.12
N ARG A 65 -8.37 -7.03 7.72
CA ARG A 65 -7.56 -5.83 7.86
C ARG A 65 -6.14 -6.18 7.49
N GLY A 66 -5.44 -5.30 6.79
CA GLY A 66 -4.04 -5.52 6.46
C GLY A 66 -3.41 -4.31 5.80
N ILE A 67 -2.10 -4.39 5.60
CA ILE A 67 -1.33 -3.38 4.88
C ILE A 67 -1.11 -3.88 3.46
N LEU A 68 -1.67 -3.18 2.49
CA LEU A 68 -1.42 -3.42 1.07
C LEU A 68 -0.24 -2.57 0.60
N ALA A 69 0.79 -3.23 0.09
CA ALA A 69 1.94 -2.56 -0.50
C ALA A 69 1.66 -2.28 -1.99
N LEU A 70 1.55 -0.99 -2.36
CA LEU A 70 1.28 -0.56 -3.72
C LEU A 70 2.55 -0.09 -4.42
N SER A 71 2.91 -0.77 -5.49
CA SER A 71 4.02 -0.40 -6.39
C SER A 71 3.60 0.53 -7.53
N SER A 72 2.30 0.77 -7.72
CA SER A 72 1.75 1.56 -8.81
C SER A 72 0.45 2.26 -8.45
N PHE A 73 0.29 3.51 -8.88
CA PHE A 73 -0.92 4.30 -8.71
C PHE A 73 -2.11 3.78 -9.53
N ASN A 74 -1.87 2.99 -10.59
CA ASN A 74 -2.93 2.45 -11.45
C ASN A 74 -3.84 1.43 -10.72
N HIS A 75 -3.41 1.01 -9.52
CA HIS A 75 -4.17 0.16 -8.62
C HIS A 75 -5.17 0.93 -7.75
N LEU A 76 -5.10 2.26 -7.74
CA LEU A 76 -6.03 3.10 -7.00
C LEU A 76 -7.27 3.43 -7.85
N SER A 77 -8.42 3.45 -7.20
CA SER A 77 -9.63 4.06 -7.76
C SER A 77 -9.45 5.59 -7.83
N PRO A 78 -10.28 6.33 -8.60
CA PRO A 78 -10.27 7.78 -8.56
C PRO A 78 -10.43 8.35 -7.14
N ALA A 79 -11.37 7.81 -6.35
CA ALA A 79 -11.58 8.20 -4.95
C ALA A 79 -10.35 7.86 -4.07
N GLY A 80 -9.73 6.70 -4.31
CA GLY A 80 -8.51 6.30 -3.63
C GLY A 80 -7.34 7.25 -3.86
N VAL A 81 -7.19 7.75 -5.08
CA VAL A 81 -6.21 8.79 -5.40
C VAL A 81 -6.50 10.07 -4.60
N GLU A 82 -7.76 10.49 -4.51
CA GLU A 82 -8.15 11.69 -3.75
C GLU A 82 -7.89 11.55 -2.25
N TYR A 83 -8.21 10.39 -1.66
CA TYR A 83 -7.97 10.11 -0.24
C TYR A 83 -6.48 10.12 0.09
N ILE A 84 -5.67 9.34 -0.63
CA ILE A 84 -4.23 9.30 -0.39
C ILE A 84 -3.60 10.68 -0.66
N THR A 85 -4.05 11.40 -1.69
CA THR A 85 -3.57 12.78 -1.95
C THR A 85 -3.85 13.71 -0.78
N SER A 86 -5.04 13.63 -0.20
CA SER A 86 -5.44 14.46 0.93
C SER A 86 -4.62 14.13 2.18
N GLU A 87 -4.36 12.85 2.44
CA GLU A 87 -3.53 12.42 3.57
C GLU A 87 -2.05 12.77 3.37
N ILE A 88 -1.51 12.63 2.15
CA ILE A 88 -0.15 13.11 1.82
C ILE A 88 -0.03 14.59 2.15
N ARG A 89 -1.00 15.42 1.74
CA ARG A 89 -1.01 16.86 2.02
C ARG A 89 -1.08 17.16 3.52
N HIS A 90 -1.87 16.38 4.25
CA HIS A 90 -1.97 16.49 5.70
C HIS A 90 -0.62 16.22 6.36
N ARG A 91 -0.02 15.05 6.13
CA ARG A 91 1.29 14.65 6.68
C ARG A 91 2.39 15.65 6.30
N PHE A 92 2.35 16.14 5.07
CA PHE A 92 3.31 17.14 4.60
C PHE A 92 3.21 18.46 5.38
N THR A 93 1.98 18.89 5.69
CA THR A 93 1.72 20.08 6.52
C THR A 93 2.24 19.86 7.94
N GLU A 94 2.02 18.69 8.53
CA GLU A 94 2.55 18.34 9.86
C GLU A 94 4.08 18.33 9.88
N MET A 95 4.72 17.75 8.88
CA MET A 95 6.19 17.73 8.76
C MET A 95 6.77 19.15 8.66
N GLN A 96 6.12 20.05 7.92
CA GLN A 96 6.53 21.45 7.85
C GLN A 96 6.38 22.16 9.20
N ASN A 97 5.25 21.95 9.89
CA ASN A 97 5.02 22.52 11.21
C ASN A 97 6.04 22.01 12.24
N ALA A 98 6.54 20.77 12.07
CA ALA A 98 7.63 20.19 12.85
C ALA A 98 9.04 20.71 12.46
N GLY A 99 9.14 21.70 11.55
CA GLY A 99 10.41 22.31 11.14
C GLY A 99 11.18 21.53 10.08
N THR A 100 10.56 20.55 9.42
CA THR A 100 11.21 19.81 8.33
C THR A 100 11.29 20.70 7.08
N PRO A 101 12.49 20.97 6.52
CA PRO A 101 12.64 21.89 5.40
C PRO A 101 12.20 21.23 4.08
N LEU A 102 10.90 21.23 3.80
CA LEU A 102 10.31 20.58 2.61
C LEU A 102 9.84 21.56 1.53
N ARG A 103 10.40 22.77 1.47
CA ARG A 103 9.89 23.85 0.61
C ARG A 103 9.76 23.48 -0.88
N HIS A 104 10.54 22.52 -1.36
CA HIS A 104 10.54 22.07 -2.77
C HIS A 104 9.49 21.00 -3.10
N LEU A 105 8.99 20.26 -2.13
CA LEU A 105 7.93 19.26 -2.33
C LEU A 105 6.52 19.89 -2.24
N ARG A 106 6.43 21.17 -1.89
CA ARG A 106 5.17 21.93 -1.76
C ARG A 106 4.35 21.95 -3.05
N ASP A 107 5.04 21.95 -4.19
CA ASP A 107 4.42 21.97 -5.52
C ASP A 107 4.14 20.55 -6.06
N SER A 108 4.62 19.51 -5.36
CA SER A 108 4.50 18.08 -5.71
C SER A 108 3.56 17.34 -4.75
N THR A 109 2.39 17.92 -4.48
CA THR A 109 1.40 17.40 -3.52
C THR A 109 0.38 16.45 -4.14
N SER A 110 0.64 15.90 -5.33
CA SER A 110 -0.20 14.85 -5.90
C SER A 110 0.40 13.46 -5.63
N VAL A 111 -0.46 12.45 -5.50
CA VAL A 111 -0.04 11.04 -5.46
C VAL A 111 0.86 10.70 -6.66
N ALA A 112 0.55 11.20 -7.85
CA ALA A 112 1.36 10.97 -9.04
C ALA A 112 2.78 11.52 -8.91
N ASP A 113 2.96 12.67 -8.25
CA ASP A 113 4.29 13.22 -7.99
C ASP A 113 5.07 12.36 -6.99
N VAL A 114 4.41 11.88 -5.92
CA VAL A 114 5.04 10.97 -4.96
C VAL A 114 5.48 9.68 -5.64
N PHE A 115 4.61 9.04 -6.43
CA PHE A 115 4.98 7.84 -7.20
C PHE A 115 6.08 8.11 -8.23
N ARG A 116 6.07 9.28 -8.88
CA ARG A 116 7.14 9.68 -9.82
C ARG A 116 8.47 9.88 -9.11
N GLU A 117 8.48 10.53 -7.94
CA GLU A 117 9.69 10.70 -7.15
C GLU A 117 10.22 9.37 -6.61
N LEU A 118 9.33 8.44 -6.25
CA LEU A 118 9.71 7.06 -5.89
C LEU A 118 10.35 6.32 -7.08
N ASP A 119 9.80 6.44 -8.29
CA ASP A 119 10.39 5.84 -9.49
C ASP A 119 11.73 6.48 -9.89
N ASN A 120 11.84 7.80 -9.74
CA ASN A 120 13.11 8.52 -9.93
C ASN A 120 14.16 8.06 -8.92
N TRP A 121 13.77 7.91 -7.65
CA TRP A 121 14.63 7.38 -6.60
C TRP A 121 15.13 5.97 -6.91
N ARG A 122 14.22 5.09 -7.37
CA ARG A 122 14.55 3.74 -7.85
C ARG A 122 15.62 3.78 -8.93
N LYS A 123 15.41 4.56 -9.99
CA LYS A 123 16.35 4.69 -11.11
C LYS A 123 17.73 5.19 -10.66
N ARG A 124 17.79 6.11 -9.70
CA ARG A 124 19.06 6.61 -9.14
C ARG A 124 19.84 5.53 -8.38
N ARG A 125 19.15 4.66 -7.62
CA ARG A 125 19.80 3.56 -6.89
C ARG A 125 20.24 2.42 -7.80
N GLU A 126 19.47 2.08 -8.83
CA GLU A 126 19.84 1.06 -9.82
C GLU A 126 21.15 1.39 -10.56
N VAL A 127 21.43 2.68 -10.81
CA VAL A 127 22.69 3.14 -11.42
C VAL A 127 23.87 3.04 -10.44
N SER A 128 23.62 3.14 -9.13
CA SER A 128 24.67 3.11 -8.09
C SER A 128 25.00 1.71 -7.58
N ASN A 129 24.03 0.81 -7.49
CA ASN A 129 24.20 -0.53 -6.93
C ASN A 129 23.82 -1.62 -7.95
N LYS A 130 24.83 -2.18 -8.62
CA LYS A 130 24.68 -3.49 -9.30
C LYS A 130 24.51 -4.56 -8.22
N LYS A 131 23.29 -5.09 -8.05
CA LYS A 131 22.86 -6.15 -7.09
C LYS A 131 22.39 -5.67 -5.71
N GLN A 132 21.25 -5.00 -5.67
CA GLN A 132 20.40 -5.12 -4.49
C GLN A 132 18.93 -5.19 -4.93
N ASP A 133 18.51 -6.40 -5.33
CA ASP A 133 17.12 -6.82 -5.20
C ASP A 133 16.83 -6.75 -3.69
N GLN A 134 15.96 -5.83 -3.24
CA GLN A 134 14.90 -6.18 -2.28
C GLN A 134 13.99 -5.02 -1.87
N ASP A 135 14.41 -3.75 -1.93
CA ASP A 135 13.53 -2.65 -1.49
C ASP A 135 12.98 -1.87 -2.69
N VAL A 136 11.98 -2.46 -3.36
CA VAL A 136 11.11 -1.67 -4.25
C VAL A 136 10.29 -0.75 -3.34
N PRO A 137 10.41 0.58 -3.46
CA PRO A 137 9.67 1.49 -2.61
C PRO A 137 8.17 1.35 -2.92
N THR A 138 7.40 1.02 -1.89
CA THR A 138 5.94 0.86 -1.98
C THR A 138 5.22 1.92 -1.17
N VAL A 139 4.03 2.27 -1.61
CA VAL A 139 3.07 3.02 -0.79
C VAL A 139 2.27 2.00 0.00
N ASN A 140 2.44 2.01 1.32
CA ASN A 140 1.74 1.10 2.21
C ASN A 140 0.38 1.69 2.57
N VAL A 141 -0.69 0.94 2.37
CA VAL A 141 -2.07 1.39 2.61
C VAL A 141 -2.77 0.41 3.52
N TRP A 142 -3.30 0.88 4.63
CA TRP A 142 -4.13 0.09 5.52
C TRP A 142 -5.52 -0.06 4.90
N VAL A 143 -5.85 -1.29 4.54
CA VAL A 143 -7.10 -1.66 3.87
C VAL A 143 -7.92 -2.59 4.74
N GLN A 144 -9.23 -2.41 4.70
CA GLN A 144 -10.22 -3.28 5.31
C GLN A 144 -11.32 -3.64 4.30
N GLY A 145 -11.83 -4.86 4.40
CA GLY A 145 -12.91 -5.31 3.51
C GLY A 145 -13.52 -6.62 3.99
N GLU A 146 -14.43 -7.16 3.19
CA GLU A 146 -15.10 -8.43 3.46
C GLU A 146 -14.33 -9.61 2.86
N LYS A 147 -14.39 -10.78 3.51
CA LYS A 147 -13.66 -12.01 3.13
C LYS A 147 -13.78 -12.36 1.65
N GLU A 148 -14.94 -12.14 1.03
CA GLU A 148 -15.18 -12.48 -0.38
C GLU A 148 -14.44 -11.57 -1.38
N MET A 149 -14.02 -10.37 -0.97
CA MET A 149 -13.30 -9.44 -1.84
C MET A 149 -11.77 -9.58 -1.79
N ALA A 150 -11.24 -10.25 -0.75
CA ALA A 150 -9.81 -10.32 -0.46
C ALA A 150 -9.01 -11.35 -1.29
N VAL A 151 -9.70 -12.31 -1.93
CA VAL A 151 -9.07 -13.51 -2.52
C VAL A 151 -8.05 -13.16 -3.63
N GLY A 152 -8.19 -12.00 -4.28
CA GLY A 152 -7.25 -11.55 -5.32
C GLY A 152 -5.88 -11.06 -4.82
N TYR A 153 -5.73 -10.71 -3.53
CA TYR A 153 -4.52 -10.08 -2.98
C TYR A 153 -3.81 -10.93 -1.91
N LEU A 154 -4.44 -12.03 -1.50
CA LEU A 154 -3.86 -12.99 -0.57
C LEU A 154 -2.86 -13.86 -1.33
N THR A 155 -1.60 -13.41 -1.39
CA THR A 155 -0.52 -14.28 -1.88
C THR A 155 -0.13 -15.30 -0.81
N SER A 156 0.16 -16.51 -1.27
CA SER A 156 0.23 -17.74 -0.49
C SER A 156 1.44 -17.89 0.42
N GLU A 157 2.35 -16.92 0.51
CA GLU A 157 3.54 -17.04 1.36
C GLU A 157 3.24 -16.84 2.86
N PHE A 158 2.10 -16.21 3.19
CA PHE A 158 1.63 -16.07 4.58
C PHE A 158 0.55 -17.11 4.98
N ILE A 159 0.07 -17.92 4.04
CA ILE A 159 -0.77 -19.07 4.37
C ILE A 159 0.19 -20.22 4.71
N HIS A 160 0.58 -20.29 5.98
CA HIS A 160 1.35 -21.40 6.51
C HIS A 160 0.71 -22.73 6.07
N PRO A 161 1.48 -23.76 5.64
CA PRO A 161 0.96 -25.02 5.09
C PRO A 161 0.09 -25.87 6.05
N LEU A 162 -0.26 -25.35 7.22
CA LEU A 162 -1.21 -25.97 8.14
C LEU A 162 -2.68 -25.63 7.82
N CYS A 163 -2.95 -24.73 6.89
CA CYS A 163 -4.31 -24.45 6.40
C CYS A 163 -4.40 -24.71 4.88
N PRO A 164 -4.85 -25.90 4.44
CA PRO A 164 -5.20 -26.11 3.05
C PRO A 164 -6.44 -25.26 2.72
N ILE A 165 -6.25 -24.18 1.97
CA ILE A 165 -7.38 -23.42 1.42
C ILE A 165 -7.79 -24.12 0.13
N ASP A 166 -8.93 -24.82 0.16
CA ASP A 166 -9.57 -25.39 -1.03
C ASP A 166 -10.29 -24.26 -1.79
N LEU A 167 -9.54 -23.43 -2.53
CA LEU A 167 -10.07 -22.40 -3.42
C LEU A 167 -10.65 -23.05 -4.69
N LYS A 168 -11.81 -23.71 -4.57
CA LYS A 168 -12.62 -24.09 -5.73
C LYS A 168 -13.43 -22.89 -6.21
N MET A 169 -12.81 -22.03 -7.02
CA MET A 169 -13.56 -21.07 -7.83
C MET A 169 -14.21 -21.80 -9.00
N LYS A 170 -15.55 -21.86 -9.00
CA LYS A 170 -16.33 -22.04 -10.23
C LYS A 170 -16.36 -20.69 -10.95
N CYS A 171 -15.68 -20.60 -12.08
CA CYS A 171 -15.92 -19.53 -13.04
C CYS A 171 -17.26 -19.81 -13.73
N ASN A 172 -18.24 -18.93 -13.54
CA ASN A 172 -19.42 -18.85 -14.40
C ASN A 172 -19.18 -17.81 -15.48
#